data_AF-A0A2K8Z6R7-F1
#
_entry.id   AF-A0A2K8Z6R7-F1
#
_cell.length_a   1.000
_cell.length_b   1.000
_cell.length_c   1.000
_cell.angle_alpha   90.00
_cell.angle_beta   90.00
_cell.angle_gamma   90.00
#
_symmetry.space_group_name_H-M   'P 1'
#
loop_
_entity.id
_entity.type
_entity.pdbx_description
1 polymer ?
#
loop_
_entity_poly.entity_id
_entity_poly.type
_entity_poly.pdbx_seq_one_letter_code
_entity_poly.pdbx_strand_id
1 'polypeptide(L)' 'MSDSMKAMETSMSSWRMALKNRIIEGELLFHSDRGFQYACTDFMDELKDLPVVQSITELPEQSEGKLLG' A
#
# COMPACT_ATOMS: atom_id res chain seq x y z
N MET A 1 -22.09 1.98 3.65
CA MET A 1 -20.91 1.51 2.88
C MET A 1 -20.83 2.36 1.61
N SER A 2 -19.89 3.31 1.51
CA SER A 2 -19.64 4.11 0.29
C SER A 2 -18.36 4.95 0.36
N ASP A 3 -17.87 5.32 1.56
CA ASP A 3 -16.73 6.25 1.67
C ASP A 3 -15.39 5.66 1.22
N SER A 4 -15.21 4.35 1.39
CA SER A 4 -13.98 3.64 0.96
C SER A 4 -13.77 3.68 -0.56
N MET A 5 -14.85 3.62 -1.35
CA MET A 5 -14.75 3.67 -2.82
C MET A 5 -14.34 5.08 -3.29
N LYS A 6 -14.89 6.13 -2.67
CA LYS A 6 -14.54 7.53 -2.99
C LYS A 6 -13.10 7.87 -2.62
N ALA A 7 -12.62 7.38 -1.48
CA ALA A 7 -11.24 7.59 -1.04
C ALA A 7 -10.23 6.93 -2.00
N MET A 8 -10.56 5.75 -2.51
CA MET A 8 -9.75 5.00 -3.48
C MET A 8 -9.67 5.70 -4.84
N GLU A 9 -10.80 6.14 -5.40
CA GLU A 9 -10.84 6.91 -6.65
C GLU A 9 -9.98 8.18 -6.58
N THR A 10 -10.04 8.87 -5.44
CA THR A 10 -9.24 10.09 -5.20
C THR A 10 -7.74 9.78 -5.12
N SER A 11 -7.39 8.69 -4.44
CA SER A 11 -6.01 8.23 -4.28
C SER A 11 -5.40 7.78 -5.61
N MET A 12 -6.15 7.01 -6.41
CA MET A 12 -5.75 6.59 -7.76
C MET A 12 -5.56 7.79 -8.70
N SER A 13 -6.46 8.77 -8.65
CA SER A 13 -6.37 9.96 -9.49
C SER A 13 -5.12 10.79 -9.17
N SER A 14 -4.84 10.97 -7.88
CA SER A 14 -3.64 11.66 -7.40
C SER A 14 -2.36 10.92 -7.78
N TRP A 15 -2.37 9.60 -7.64
CA TRP A 15 -1.25 8.72 -8.04
C TRP A 15 -0.92 8.84 -9.53
N ARG A 16 -1.91 8.67 -10.40
CA ARG A 16 -1.74 8.79 -11.86
C ARG A 16 -1.23 10.18 -12.26
N MET A 17 -1.68 11.23 -11.58
CA MET A 17 -1.19 12.58 -11.84
C MET A 17 0.25 12.77 -11.38
N ALA A 18 0.67 12.14 -10.27
CA ALA A 18 2.06 12.15 -9.84
C ALA A 18 2.98 11.43 -10.85
N LEU A 19 2.57 10.27 -11.36
CA LEU A 19 3.31 9.52 -12.39
C LEU A 19 3.50 10.33 -13.69
N LYS A 20 2.48 11.09 -14.10
CA LYS A 20 2.57 11.95 -15.29
C LYS A 20 3.53 13.12 -15.13
N ASN A 21 3.66 13.65 -13.91
CA ASN A 21 4.38 14.89 -13.64
C ASN A 21 5.78 14.67 -13.06
N ARG A 22 6.18 13.43 -12.78
CA ARG A 22 7.46 13.10 -12.14
C ARG A 22 8.13 11.94 -12.87
N ILE A 23 9.44 12.07 -13.09
CA ILE A 23 10.28 10.95 -13.49
C ILE A 23 10.61 10.18 -12.21
N ILE A 24 10.42 8.86 -12.22
CA ILE A 24 10.81 7.99 -11.11
C ILE A 24 12.28 7.62 -11.29
N GLU A 25 13.15 8.23 -10.51
CA GLU A 25 14.61 8.03 -10.55
C GLU A 25 15.10 7.19 -9.36
N GLY A 26 14.37 6.12 -9.01
CA GLY A 26 14.74 5.25 -7.91
C GLY A 26 13.61 4.33 -7.42
N GLU A 27 13.85 3.68 -6.29
CA GLU A 27 12.87 2.83 -5.62
C GLU A 27 11.79 3.67 -4.93
N LEU A 28 10.55 3.19 -4.97
CA LEU A 28 9.39 3.80 -4.34
C LEU A 28 8.96 2.99 -3.13
N LEU A 29 8.72 3.64 -2.00
CA LEU A 29 8.17 2.99 -0.81
C LEU A 29 6.65 3.16 -0.77
N PHE A 30 5.91 2.07 -0.86
CA PHE A 30 4.48 2.04 -0.58
C PHE A 30 4.25 1.51 0.84
N HIS A 31 3.67 2.34 1.71
CA HIS A 31 3.39 1.96 3.09
C HIS A 31 1.89 2.00 3.38
N SER A 32 1.34 0.87 3.84
CA SER A 32 -0.08 0.75 4.24
C SER A 32 -0.18 0.46 5.75
N ASP A 33 -0.98 1.25 6.44
CA ASP A 33 -1.27 1.12 7.87
C ASP A 33 -2.30 0.00 8.16
N ARG A 34 -2.97 -0.54 7.13
CA ARG A 34 -4.04 -1.55 7.25
C ARG A 34 -3.79 -2.82 6.42
N GLY A 35 -2.56 -3.03 5.98
CA GLY A 35 -2.14 -4.19 5.19
C GLY A 35 -2.77 -4.25 3.79
N PHE A 36 -2.67 -5.43 3.16
CA PHE A 36 -3.14 -5.69 1.78
C PHE A 36 -4.64 -5.43 1.58
N GLN A 37 -5.45 -5.49 2.64
CA GLN A 37 -6.92 -5.34 2.55
C GLN A 37 -7.39 -3.91 2.23
N TYR A 38 -6.49 -2.92 2.27
CA TYR A 38 -6.77 -1.53 1.87
C TYR A 38 -6.07 -1.11 0.56
N ALA A 39 -5.12 -1.90 0.08
CA ALA A 39 -4.62 -1.81 -1.29
C ALA A 39 -5.51 -2.71 -2.14
N CYS A 40 -6.62 -2.16 -2.63
CA CYS A 40 -7.46 -2.88 -3.59
C CYS A 40 -6.60 -3.42 -4.73
N THR A 41 -7.05 -4.53 -5.32
CA THR A 41 -6.44 -5.13 -6.51
C THR A 41 -6.10 -4.07 -7.56
N ASP A 42 -6.98 -3.09 -7.73
CA ASP A 42 -6.83 -2.01 -8.71
C ASP A 42 -5.64 -1.08 -8.41
N PHE A 43 -5.38 -0.76 -7.14
CA PHE A 43 -4.21 0.05 -6.78
C PHE A 43 -2.92 -0.76 -6.87
N MET A 44 -2.97 -2.03 -6.47
CA MET A 44 -1.83 -2.95 -6.60
C MET A 44 -1.45 -3.15 -8.07
N ASP A 45 -2.42 -3.19 -8.97
CA ASP A 45 -2.20 -3.27 -10.42
C ASP A 45 -1.44 -2.06 -10.95
N GLU A 46 -1.69 -0.85 -10.43
CA GLU A 46 -0.96 0.36 -10.80
C GLU A 46 0.50 0.37 -10.29
N LEU A 47 0.86 -0.50 -9.33
CA LEU A 47 2.21 -0.60 -8.78
C LEU A 47 3.07 -1.67 -9.47
N LYS A 48 2.47 -2.61 -10.22
CA LYS A 48 3.15 -3.81 -10.75
C LYS A 48 4.37 -3.53 -11.63
N ASP A 49 4.30 -2.47 -12.43
CA ASP A 49 5.35 -2.12 -13.39
C ASP A 49 6.33 -1.06 -12.85
N LEU A 50 6.28 -0.79 -11.55
CA LEU A 50 7.10 0.23 -10.89
C LEU A 50 8.05 -0.41 -9.88
N PRO A 51 9.22 0.20 -9.64
CA PRO A 51 10.19 -0.30 -8.67
C PRO A 51 9.70 0.02 -7.24
N VAL A 52 8.65 -0.67 -6.79
CA VAL A 52 7.98 -0.39 -5.51
C VAL A 52 8.32 -1.46 -4.47
N VAL A 53 8.80 -1.02 -3.32
CA VAL A 53 8.90 -1.83 -2.10
C VAL A 53 7.68 -1.56 -1.22
N GLN A 54 7.03 -2.63 -0.78
CA GLN A 54 5.86 -2.56 0.09
C GLN A 54 6.25 -2.76 1.54
N SER A 55 5.82 -1.85 2.39
CA SER A 55 5.94 -1.94 3.84
C SER A 55 4.55 -1.98 4.45
N ILE A 56 4.31 -2.93 5.36
CA ILE A 56 3.07 -3.02 6.13
C ILE A 56 3.36 -2.67 7.58
N THR A 57 2.48 -1.88 8.20
CA THR A 57 2.46 -1.81 9.67
C THR A 57 1.80 -3.09 10.18
N GLU A 58 2.57 -4.16 10.32
CA GLU A 58 2.20 -5.25 11.21
C GLU A 58 2.51 -4.76 12.63
N LEU A 59 1.53 -4.82 13.54
CA LEU A 59 1.84 -4.73 14.97
C LEU A 59 2.84 -5.84 15.27
N PRO A 60 3.91 -5.58 16.04
CA PRO A 60 4.91 -6.60 16.33
C PRO A 60 4.20 -7.84 16.86
N GLU A 61 4.58 -8.96 16.27
CA GLU A 61 4.08 -10.30 16.50
C GLU A 61 3.60 -10.55 17.94
N GLN A 62 2.50 -11.29 18.07
CA GLN A 62 2.40 -12.25 19.17
C GLN A 62 3.46 -13.33 18.94
N SER A 63 4.72 -13.02 19.19
CA SER A 63 5.84 -13.96 19.17
C SER A 63 6.53 -14.05 20.53
N GLU A 64 5.77 -14.13 21.63
CA GLU A 64 6.32 -14.70 22.87
C GLU A 64 5.27 -15.56 23.57
N GLY A 65 5.57 -16.86 23.74
CA GLY A 65 4.80 -17.72 24.63
C GLY A 65 4.61 -19.19 24.26
N LYS A 66 5.33 -19.76 23.28
CA LYS A 66 5.67 -21.18 23.39
C LYS A 66 6.89 -21.27 24.30
N LEU A 67 6.66 -21.39 25.61
CA LEU A 67 7.56 -22.05 26.57
C LEU A 67 6.90 -22.13 27.96
N LEU A 68 6.75 -23.38 28.42
CA LEU A 68 6.64 -23.87 29.82
C LEU A 68 5.26 -23.87 30.51
N GLY A 69 4.72 -25.09 30.62
CA GLY A 69 3.52 -25.47 31.38
C GLY A 69 3.00 -26.83 30.93
#